data_AF-A0A959ERT1-F1
#
_entry.id   AF-A0A959ERT1-F1
#
_cell.length_a   1.000
_cell.length_b   1.000
_cell.length_c   1.000
_cell.angle_alpha   90.00
_cell.angle_beta   90.00
_cell.angle_gamma   90.00
#
_symmetry.space_group_name_H-M   'P 1'
#
loop_
_entity.id
_entity.type
_entity.pdbx_description
1 polymer ?
#
loop_
_entity_poly.entity_id
_entity_poly.type
_entity_poly.pdbx_seq_one_letter_code
_entity_poly.pdbx_strand_id
1 'polypeptide(L)'
;MAKVLVSLIGDQTAPNIFVIRDERFRDVDRHLFISTEQMQRKGRVAQIRQALDLPEEKVRVAIVPADELGGILGALDALRLDPADDYHLNLTSGTKIMSVGLYAFFTKKPFRSTIFYVPMGRRRYREIYPLADGPEYELTHQINLQEYLGSYGILLQSDGLNPKSGFPFGYTDQIRQWYLEADRGFTREGRPFHYYAQAVRERLNRQRKEGKAAEAIKWSDTPQLGDFLEEIGFAAETAGLLNRREIDYLTGGWFEEWAYELIRTQLGLPPGAIGTGVEILQDRLVGKYANNEFDLVFFYRDTLYVVECKSGMGFRFKETRELFENTVYRLAALRWVFGRNVHASVLTLSDRLREGRQRKRKKVFAERAALMNISLLDRDDLAVDPAVWVARLVGDPTGLFD
;
A
#
# COMPACT_ATOMS: atom_id res chain seq x y z
N MET A 1 32.92 -23.67 -10.63
CA MET A 1 31.76 -23.25 -11.42
C MET A 1 30.65 -22.97 -10.45
N ALA A 2 30.28 -21.70 -10.35
CA ALA A 2 29.22 -21.22 -9.47
C ALA A 2 28.03 -20.74 -10.29
N LYS A 3 26.84 -20.86 -9.73
CA LYS A 3 25.60 -20.24 -10.22
C LYS A 3 25.49 -18.83 -9.65
N VAL A 4 25.47 -17.82 -10.53
CA VAL A 4 25.46 -16.40 -10.16
C VAL A 4 24.19 -15.73 -10.66
N LEU A 5 23.38 -15.19 -9.75
CA LEU A 5 22.23 -14.36 -10.11
C LEU A 5 22.65 -12.89 -10.20
N VAL A 6 22.69 -12.36 -11.41
CA VAL A 6 22.99 -10.97 -11.72
C VAL A 6 21.69 -10.17 -11.77
N SER A 7 21.57 -9.11 -10.99
CA SER A 7 20.36 -8.27 -10.96
C SER A 7 20.71 -6.79 -11.14
N LEU A 8 20.01 -6.13 -12.08
CA LEU A 8 20.07 -4.68 -12.20
C LEU A 8 19.35 -4.03 -11.03
N ILE A 9 19.96 -3.01 -10.42
CA ILE A 9 19.35 -2.25 -9.34
C ILE A 9 18.93 -0.88 -9.89
N GLY A 10 17.63 -0.63 -9.86
CA GLY A 10 17.03 0.67 -10.16
C GLY A 10 16.08 1.13 -9.06
N ASP A 11 15.29 2.16 -9.36
CA ASP A 11 14.33 2.72 -8.41
C ASP A 11 13.15 1.78 -8.09
N GLN A 12 12.90 0.80 -8.95
CA GLN A 12 11.91 -0.26 -8.71
C GLN A 12 12.65 -1.50 -8.19
N THR A 13 12.44 -1.82 -6.92
CA THR A 13 13.11 -2.94 -6.23
C THR A 13 12.31 -4.24 -6.30
N ALA A 14 10.97 -4.15 -6.34
CA ALA A 14 10.09 -5.32 -6.35
C ALA A 14 10.43 -6.40 -7.40
N PRO A 15 10.76 -6.07 -8.67
CA PRO A 15 11.14 -7.09 -9.66
C PRO A 15 12.35 -7.95 -9.26
N ASN A 16 13.29 -7.39 -8.49
CA ASN A 16 14.44 -8.16 -8.02
C ASN A 16 14.03 -9.12 -6.92
N ILE A 17 13.13 -8.73 -6.03
CA ILE A 17 12.66 -9.60 -4.95
C ILE A 17 11.84 -10.76 -5.51
N PHE A 18 10.96 -10.50 -6.49
CA PHE A 18 10.23 -11.56 -7.18
C PHE A 18 11.18 -12.59 -7.80
N VAL A 19 12.24 -12.17 -8.48
CA VAL A 19 13.16 -13.15 -9.09
C VAL A 19 14.01 -13.85 -8.03
N ILE A 20 14.56 -13.13 -7.05
CA ILE A 20 15.49 -13.73 -6.07
C ILE A 20 14.79 -14.75 -5.17
N ARG A 21 13.51 -14.55 -4.80
CA ARG A 21 12.74 -15.50 -3.98
C ARG A 21 12.24 -16.73 -4.74
N ASP A 22 12.26 -16.71 -6.07
CA ASP A 22 11.75 -17.82 -6.86
C ASP A 22 12.59 -19.10 -6.65
N GLU A 23 11.93 -20.24 -6.57
CA GLU A 23 12.57 -21.52 -6.26
C GLU A 23 13.72 -21.86 -7.21
N ARG A 24 13.62 -21.43 -8.48
CA ARG A 24 14.66 -21.58 -9.50
C ARG A 24 16.02 -20.98 -9.11
N PHE A 25 16.02 -19.98 -8.22
CA PHE A 25 17.21 -19.23 -7.82
C PHE A 25 17.59 -19.46 -6.34
N ARG A 26 16.95 -20.41 -5.66
CA ARG A 26 17.23 -20.73 -4.25
C ARG A 26 18.62 -21.33 -4.02
N ASP A 27 19.14 -22.04 -5.02
CA ASP A 27 20.46 -22.71 -5.05
C ASP A 27 21.58 -21.81 -5.62
N VAL A 28 21.33 -20.51 -5.77
CA VAL A 28 22.35 -19.57 -6.25
C VAL A 28 23.50 -19.46 -5.22
N ASP A 29 24.73 -19.57 -5.73
CA ASP A 29 25.93 -19.45 -4.90
C ASP A 29 26.21 -17.99 -4.53
N ARG A 30 26.01 -17.07 -5.49
CA ARG A 30 26.34 -15.64 -5.36
C ARG A 30 25.33 -14.74 -6.08
N HIS A 31 25.02 -13.60 -5.47
CA HIS A 31 24.28 -12.51 -6.08
C HIS A 31 25.24 -11.42 -6.55
N LEU A 32 25.12 -11.00 -7.81
CA LEU A 32 25.83 -9.85 -8.36
C LEU A 32 24.85 -8.71 -8.64
N PHE A 33 24.89 -7.68 -7.81
CA PHE A 33 24.06 -6.50 -7.98
C PHE A 33 24.79 -5.44 -8.80
N ILE A 34 24.21 -5.11 -9.95
CA ILE A 34 24.71 -4.03 -10.81
C ILE A 34 23.92 -2.77 -10.47
N SER A 35 24.57 -1.83 -9.79
CA SER A 35 23.97 -0.63 -9.20
C SER A 35 24.63 0.63 -9.75
N THR A 36 24.04 1.78 -9.45
CA THR A 36 24.65 3.09 -9.69
C THR A 36 24.97 3.78 -8.37
N GLU A 37 25.82 4.82 -8.40
CA GLU A 37 26.08 5.71 -7.25
C GLU A 37 24.78 6.26 -6.65
N GLN A 38 23.83 6.65 -7.50
CA GLN A 38 22.53 7.15 -7.07
C GLN A 38 21.75 6.08 -6.29
N MET A 39 21.75 4.82 -6.76
CA MET A 39 21.05 3.72 -6.08
C MET A 39 21.71 3.33 -4.76
N GLN A 40 23.04 3.46 -4.65
CA GLN A 40 23.76 3.29 -3.38
C GLN A 40 23.38 4.37 -2.37
N ARG A 41 23.37 5.64 -2.79
CA ARG A 41 22.89 6.76 -1.94
C ARG A 41 21.43 6.61 -1.54
N LYS A 42 20.59 6.01 -2.40
CA LYS A 42 19.20 5.63 -2.09
C LYS A 42 19.08 4.34 -1.27
N GLY A 43 20.17 3.62 -1.02
CA GLY A 43 20.21 2.44 -0.15
C GLY A 43 19.48 1.24 -0.72
N ARG A 44 19.20 1.21 -2.04
CA ARG A 44 18.36 0.16 -2.67
C ARG A 44 18.95 -1.23 -2.50
N VAL A 45 20.27 -1.35 -2.57
CA VAL A 45 20.96 -2.63 -2.33
C VAL A 45 20.76 -3.10 -0.90
N ALA A 46 20.94 -2.22 0.09
CA ALA A 46 20.74 -2.57 1.50
C ALA A 46 19.28 -2.98 1.78
N GLN A 47 18.32 -2.26 1.20
CA GLN A 47 16.88 -2.57 1.30
C GLN A 47 16.55 -3.96 0.73
N ILE A 48 17.04 -4.29 -0.47
CA ILE A 48 16.84 -5.62 -1.07
C ILE A 48 17.48 -6.70 -0.21
N ARG A 49 18.71 -6.49 0.26
CA ARG A 49 19.41 -7.45 1.14
C ARG A 49 18.63 -7.71 2.42
N GLN A 50 18.18 -6.65 3.09
CA GLN A 50 17.44 -6.74 4.35
C GLN A 50 16.07 -7.41 4.16
N ALA A 51 15.33 -7.04 3.11
CA ALA A 51 14.01 -7.61 2.83
C ALA A 51 14.07 -9.12 2.52
N LEU A 52 15.18 -9.58 1.98
CA LEU A 52 15.39 -10.97 1.56
C LEU A 52 16.21 -11.81 2.54
N ASP A 53 16.78 -11.18 3.56
CA ASP A 53 17.77 -11.79 4.47
C ASP A 53 18.96 -12.40 3.71
N LEU A 54 19.53 -11.65 2.77
CA LEU A 54 20.67 -12.13 1.97
C LEU A 54 22.00 -12.00 2.74
N PRO A 55 22.76 -13.10 2.91
CA PRO A 55 24.06 -13.07 3.57
C PRO A 55 25.06 -12.17 2.85
N GLU A 56 25.88 -11.44 3.60
CA GLU A 56 26.82 -10.46 3.05
C GLU A 56 27.85 -11.10 2.12
N GLU A 57 28.36 -12.26 2.52
CA GLU A 57 29.37 -13.03 1.79
C GLU A 57 28.87 -13.55 0.43
N LYS A 58 27.55 -13.65 0.26
CA LYS A 58 26.94 -14.05 -1.01
C LYS A 58 26.70 -12.89 -1.96
N VAL A 59 26.81 -11.63 -1.50
CA VAL A 59 26.44 -10.46 -2.30
C VAL A 59 27.67 -9.69 -2.75
N ARG A 60 27.87 -9.60 -4.06
CA ARG A 60 28.84 -8.68 -4.69
C ARG A 60 28.09 -7.53 -5.34
N VAL A 61 28.58 -6.31 -5.16
CA VAL A 61 28.01 -5.10 -5.78
C VAL A 61 29.01 -4.53 -6.77
N ALA A 62 28.53 -4.20 -7.98
CA ALA A 62 29.28 -3.47 -8.99
C ALA A 62 28.59 -2.13 -9.26
N ILE A 63 29.37 -1.04 -9.21
CA ILE A 63 28.88 0.31 -9.51
C ILE A 63 29.20 0.65 -10.95
N VAL A 64 28.17 1.04 -11.71
CA VAL A 64 28.27 1.43 -13.12
C VAL A 64 27.64 2.82 -13.34
N PRO A 65 28.07 3.57 -14.36
CA PRO A 65 27.35 4.77 -14.77
C PRO A 65 25.97 4.39 -15.33
N ALA A 66 24.95 5.22 -15.08
CA ALA A 66 23.57 4.89 -15.42
C ALA A 66 23.28 4.97 -16.93
N ASP A 67 23.93 5.89 -17.64
CA ASP A 67 23.54 6.29 -19.00
C ASP A 67 24.72 6.34 -19.98
N GLU A 68 25.86 5.74 -19.62
CA GLU A 68 27.08 5.71 -20.43
C GLU A 68 27.46 4.28 -20.80
N LEU A 69 27.04 3.81 -21.98
CA LEU A 69 27.22 2.42 -22.41
C LEU A 69 28.69 1.97 -22.34
N GLY A 70 29.63 2.80 -22.81
CA GLY A 70 31.07 2.48 -22.75
C GLY A 70 31.58 2.34 -21.32
N GLY A 71 31.12 3.22 -20.41
CA GLY A 71 31.47 3.15 -19.00
C GLY A 71 30.87 1.93 -18.30
N ILE A 72 29.64 1.54 -18.65
CA ILE A 72 29.01 0.30 -18.17
C ILE A 72 29.85 -0.92 -18.59
N LEU A 73 30.17 -1.03 -19.88
CA LEU A 73 30.95 -2.16 -20.39
C LEU A 73 32.34 -2.23 -19.75
N GLY A 74 33.04 -1.10 -19.64
CA GLY A 74 34.34 -1.03 -18.98
C GLY A 74 34.30 -1.42 -17.50
N ALA A 75 33.26 -1.01 -16.77
CA ALA A 75 33.07 -1.40 -15.38
C ALA A 75 32.78 -2.91 -15.23
N LEU A 76 31.98 -3.50 -16.13
CA LEU A 76 31.72 -4.94 -16.16
C LEU A 76 32.98 -5.74 -16.52
N ASP A 77 33.79 -5.26 -17.46
CA ASP A 77 35.09 -5.84 -17.81
C ASP A 77 36.04 -5.88 -16.59
N ALA A 78 36.07 -4.80 -15.82
CA ALA A 78 36.90 -4.69 -14.62
C ALA A 78 36.51 -5.69 -13.51
N LEU A 79 35.30 -6.26 -13.54
CA LEU A 79 34.88 -7.28 -12.57
C LEU A 79 35.64 -8.60 -12.70
N ARG A 80 36.26 -8.85 -13.87
CA ARG A 80 36.99 -10.09 -14.20
C ARG A 80 36.17 -11.33 -13.86
N LEU A 81 34.94 -11.37 -14.37
CA LEU A 81 34.02 -12.49 -14.20
C LEU A 81 34.58 -13.76 -14.84
N ASP A 82 34.41 -14.89 -14.15
CA ASP A 82 34.90 -16.20 -14.61
C ASP A 82 33.99 -16.71 -15.73
N PRO A 83 34.52 -16.99 -16.95
CA PRO A 83 33.75 -17.56 -18.06
C PRO A 83 33.14 -18.94 -17.77
N ALA A 84 33.69 -19.68 -16.81
CA ALA A 84 33.20 -21.01 -16.43
C ALA A 84 31.96 -20.98 -15.54
N ASP A 85 31.64 -19.85 -14.90
CA ASP A 85 30.45 -19.69 -14.07
C ASP A 85 29.16 -19.63 -14.91
N ASP A 86 28.03 -19.95 -14.28
CA ASP A 86 26.69 -19.91 -14.88
C ASP A 86 25.94 -18.65 -14.43
N TYR A 87 25.69 -17.74 -15.36
CA TYR A 87 25.11 -16.43 -15.09
C TYR A 87 23.63 -16.37 -15.45
N HIS A 88 22.81 -16.10 -14.44
CA HIS A 88 21.38 -15.89 -14.58
C HIS A 88 21.12 -14.40 -14.41
N LEU A 89 20.57 -13.71 -15.41
CA LEU A 89 20.44 -12.26 -15.41
C LEU A 89 18.97 -11.83 -15.28
N ASN A 90 18.68 -10.94 -14.35
CA ASN A 90 17.42 -10.20 -14.28
C ASN A 90 17.59 -8.79 -14.85
N LEU A 91 17.04 -8.53 -16.04
CA LEU A 91 17.12 -7.23 -16.72
C LEU A 91 15.92 -6.31 -16.47
N THR A 92 15.05 -6.65 -15.53
CA THR A 92 13.77 -5.94 -15.34
C THR A 92 13.93 -4.52 -14.78
N SER A 93 14.95 -4.29 -13.96
CA SER A 93 15.21 -2.99 -13.32
C SER A 93 16.45 -2.30 -13.92
N GLY A 94 16.88 -1.20 -13.31
CA GLY A 94 17.94 -0.33 -13.86
C GLY A 94 17.45 0.58 -15.00
N THR A 95 18.36 1.37 -15.58
CA THR A 95 18.04 2.16 -16.77
C THR A 95 18.03 1.26 -18.01
N LYS A 96 17.39 1.73 -19.08
CA LYS A 96 17.42 1.01 -20.37
C LYS A 96 18.84 0.81 -20.89
N ILE A 97 19.73 1.79 -20.68
CA ILE A 97 21.12 1.72 -21.12
C ILE A 97 21.89 0.67 -20.32
N MET A 98 21.64 0.54 -19.01
CA MET A 98 22.18 -0.55 -18.19
C MET A 98 21.72 -1.92 -18.69
N SER A 99 20.42 -2.09 -18.99
CA SER A 99 19.89 -3.34 -19.55
C SER A 99 20.56 -3.71 -20.88
N VAL A 100 20.73 -2.74 -21.79
CA VAL A 100 21.44 -2.94 -23.06
C VAL A 100 22.91 -3.30 -22.83
N GLY A 101 23.60 -2.62 -21.91
CA GLY A 101 25.00 -2.88 -21.59
C GLY A 101 25.22 -4.28 -21.02
N LEU A 102 24.40 -4.70 -20.05
CA LEU A 102 24.45 -6.06 -19.50
C LEU A 102 24.16 -7.11 -20.55
N TYR A 103 23.09 -6.94 -21.32
CA TYR A 103 22.74 -7.87 -22.38
C TYR A 103 23.90 -8.02 -23.37
N ALA A 104 24.47 -6.91 -23.85
CA ALA A 104 25.59 -6.93 -24.79
C ALA A 104 26.84 -7.59 -24.19
N PHE A 105 27.16 -7.34 -22.91
CA PHE A 105 28.33 -7.91 -22.25
C PHE A 105 28.22 -9.43 -22.09
N PHE A 106 27.08 -9.92 -21.59
CA PHE A 106 26.88 -11.32 -21.25
C PHE A 106 26.56 -12.22 -22.46
N THR A 107 26.15 -11.63 -23.59
CA THR A 107 25.88 -12.38 -24.84
C THR A 107 27.05 -12.39 -25.82
N LYS A 108 27.96 -11.39 -25.78
CA LYS A 108 29.11 -11.32 -26.70
C LYS A 108 30.33 -12.11 -26.23
N LYS A 109 30.44 -12.34 -24.92
CA LYS A 109 31.53 -13.07 -24.30
C LYS A 109 31.18 -14.55 -24.14
N PRO A 110 32.17 -15.45 -24.00
CA PRO A 110 31.93 -16.89 -23.86
C PRO A 110 31.41 -17.25 -22.45
N PHE A 111 30.38 -16.57 -21.97
CA PHE A 111 29.70 -16.85 -20.72
C PHE A 111 28.56 -17.84 -20.96
N ARG A 112 28.32 -18.69 -19.96
CA ARG A 112 27.07 -19.44 -19.87
C ARG A 112 26.03 -18.49 -19.26
N SER A 113 25.17 -17.95 -20.10
CA SER A 113 24.22 -16.90 -19.69
C SER A 113 22.78 -17.31 -19.99
N THR A 114 21.89 -17.11 -19.02
CA THR A 114 20.44 -17.13 -19.21
C THR A 114 19.88 -15.79 -18.77
N ILE A 115 19.05 -15.16 -19.60
CA ILE A 115 18.57 -13.80 -19.35
C ILE A 115 17.05 -13.81 -19.20
N PHE A 116 16.56 -13.17 -18.15
CA PHE A 116 15.16 -13.09 -17.77
C PHE A 116 14.65 -11.65 -17.73
N TYR A 117 13.35 -11.51 -18.00
CA TYR A 117 12.60 -10.28 -17.83
C TYR A 117 11.25 -10.59 -17.16
N VAL A 118 10.88 -9.80 -16.15
CA VAL A 118 9.57 -9.87 -15.48
C VAL A 118 8.66 -8.79 -16.07
N PRO A 119 7.65 -9.14 -16.88
CA PRO A 119 6.69 -8.16 -17.37
C PRO A 119 5.90 -7.54 -16.21
N MET A 120 5.68 -6.22 -16.29
CA MET A 120 4.87 -5.52 -15.27
C MET A 120 3.47 -6.11 -15.16
N GLY A 121 3.00 -6.29 -13.92
CA GLY A 121 1.64 -6.77 -13.62
C GLY A 121 1.39 -8.24 -13.97
N ARG A 122 2.43 -9.05 -14.22
CA ARG A 122 2.29 -10.48 -14.48
C ARG A 122 3.05 -11.30 -13.45
N ARG A 123 2.42 -12.37 -12.95
CA ARG A 123 3.04 -13.39 -12.06
C ARG A 123 3.97 -14.35 -12.78
N ARG A 124 4.71 -13.86 -13.78
CA ARG A 124 5.56 -14.69 -14.63
C ARG A 124 6.80 -13.94 -15.06
N TYR A 125 7.87 -14.66 -15.34
CA TYR A 125 9.06 -14.12 -15.97
C TYR A 125 9.39 -14.91 -17.23
N ARG A 126 9.93 -14.23 -18.24
CA ARG A 126 10.26 -14.80 -19.53
C ARG A 126 11.75 -14.89 -19.69
N GLU A 127 12.22 -16.03 -20.18
CA GLU A 127 13.58 -16.17 -20.70
C GLU A 127 13.67 -15.53 -22.08
N ILE A 128 14.62 -14.61 -22.25
CA ILE A 128 14.83 -13.84 -23.50
C ILE A 128 16.18 -14.14 -24.16
N TYR A 129 17.01 -14.96 -23.51
CA TYR A 129 18.26 -15.49 -24.04
C TYR A 129 18.58 -16.81 -23.33
N PRO A 130 19.07 -17.84 -24.04
CA PRO A 130 19.56 -17.83 -25.43
C PRO A 130 18.47 -17.83 -26.51
N LEU A 131 17.23 -18.15 -26.15
CA LEU A 131 16.11 -18.18 -27.07
C LEU A 131 15.37 -16.83 -27.06
N ALA A 132 15.14 -16.24 -28.24
CA ALA A 132 14.39 -14.99 -28.36
C ALA A 132 12.94 -15.15 -27.87
N ASP A 133 12.31 -16.30 -28.15
CA ASP A 133 11.05 -16.74 -27.59
C ASP A 133 11.28 -17.92 -26.63
N GLY A 134 12.05 -17.65 -25.57
CA GLY A 134 12.26 -18.62 -24.51
C GLY A 134 10.98 -18.91 -23.71
N PRO A 135 11.02 -19.95 -22.86
CA PRO A 135 9.90 -20.30 -21.99
C PRO A 135 9.50 -19.17 -21.04
N GLU A 136 8.22 -19.14 -20.69
CA GLU A 136 7.71 -18.37 -19.55
C GLU A 136 7.62 -19.27 -18.32
N TYR A 137 7.94 -18.70 -17.16
CA TYR A 137 7.88 -19.37 -15.87
C TYR A 137 6.95 -18.60 -14.94
N GLU A 138 6.06 -19.30 -14.26
CA GLU A 138 5.25 -18.70 -13.19
C GLU A 138 6.09 -18.51 -11.93
N LEU A 139 5.85 -17.40 -11.21
CA LEU A 139 6.49 -17.16 -9.92
C LEU A 139 5.95 -18.15 -8.87
N THR A 140 6.87 -18.91 -8.29
CA THR A 140 6.61 -20.02 -7.36
C THR A 140 6.27 -19.60 -5.93
N HIS A 141 6.39 -18.31 -5.61
CA HIS A 141 6.16 -17.77 -4.27
C HIS A 141 5.24 -16.54 -4.32
N GLN A 142 4.67 -16.18 -3.17
CA GLN A 142 4.00 -14.91 -2.96
C GLN A 142 4.85 -14.07 -2.00
N ILE A 143 5.12 -12.83 -2.38
CA ILE A 143 5.73 -11.85 -1.48
C ILE A 143 4.64 -11.34 -0.54
N ASN A 144 4.94 -11.20 0.74
CA ASN A 144 3.99 -10.60 1.69
C ASN A 144 4.15 -9.06 1.77
N LEU A 145 3.20 -8.41 2.45
CA LEU A 145 3.19 -6.95 2.58
C LEU A 145 4.50 -6.39 3.18
N GLN A 146 5.03 -7.03 4.22
CA GLN A 146 6.25 -6.60 4.90
C GLN A 146 7.49 -6.72 4.00
N GLU A 147 7.61 -7.81 3.23
CA GLU A 147 8.70 -8.00 2.27
C GLU A 147 8.63 -6.96 1.15
N TYR A 148 7.44 -6.70 0.61
CA TYR A 148 7.24 -5.67 -0.41
C TYR A 148 7.64 -4.29 0.12
N LEU A 149 7.15 -3.89 1.28
CA LEU A 149 7.45 -2.59 1.86
C LEU A 149 8.92 -2.47 2.27
N GLY A 150 9.50 -3.51 2.87
CA GLY A 150 10.92 -3.58 3.22
C GLY A 150 11.82 -3.39 1.98
N SER A 151 11.38 -3.86 0.82
CA SER A 151 12.09 -3.64 -0.46
C SER A 151 12.24 -2.18 -0.85
N TYR A 152 11.35 -1.31 -0.38
CA TYR A 152 11.40 0.13 -0.60
C TYR A 152 12.01 0.88 0.61
N GLY A 153 12.49 0.14 1.61
CA GLY A 153 12.99 0.67 2.89
C GLY A 153 11.89 1.26 3.74
N ILE A 154 10.69 0.67 3.66
CA ILE A 154 9.53 1.08 4.44
C ILE A 154 9.32 0.04 5.52
N LEU A 155 9.39 0.48 6.77
CA LEU A 155 9.14 -0.36 7.92
C LEU A 155 7.72 -0.10 8.43
N LEU A 156 7.00 -1.20 8.67
CA LEU A 156 5.71 -1.19 9.35
C LEU A 156 5.94 -1.14 10.85
N GLN A 157 5.26 -0.21 11.54
CA GLN A 157 5.11 -0.34 12.99
C GLN A 157 4.14 -1.50 13.28
N SER A 158 4.50 -2.35 14.25
CA SER A 158 3.85 -3.65 14.50
C SER A 158 2.39 -3.55 14.95
N ASP A 159 1.94 -2.39 15.40
CA ASP A 159 0.57 -2.10 15.81
C ASP A 159 -0.38 -1.85 14.63
N GLY A 160 0.14 -1.57 13.43
CA GLY A 160 -0.67 -1.30 12.24
C GLY A 160 -1.18 -2.53 11.49
N LEU A 161 -0.87 -3.76 11.92
CA LEU A 161 -1.26 -5.00 11.22
C LEU A 161 -2.61 -5.59 11.69
N ASN A 162 -3.26 -4.99 12.68
CA ASN A 162 -4.55 -5.41 13.20
C ASN A 162 -5.44 -4.18 13.51
N PRO A 163 -6.77 -4.33 13.57
CA PRO A 163 -7.67 -3.30 14.07
C PRO A 163 -7.20 -2.73 15.41
N LYS A 164 -7.06 -1.40 15.49
CA LYS A 164 -6.48 -0.71 16.65
C LYS A 164 -7.41 -0.70 17.86
N SER A 165 -8.72 -0.76 17.64
CA SER A 165 -9.73 -0.62 18.70
C SER A 165 -9.97 -1.91 19.49
N GLY A 166 -9.83 -3.07 18.86
CA GLY A 166 -10.22 -4.36 19.42
C GLY A 166 -11.74 -4.63 19.42
N PHE A 167 -12.57 -3.76 18.84
CA PHE A 167 -14.01 -4.00 18.73
C PHE A 167 -14.33 -5.13 17.75
N PRO A 168 -15.27 -6.04 18.08
CA PRO A 168 -15.70 -7.09 17.15
C PRO A 168 -16.34 -6.52 15.89
N PHE A 169 -16.17 -7.20 14.75
CA PHE A 169 -16.76 -6.76 13.48
C PHE A 169 -18.27 -6.52 13.54
N GLY A 170 -19.03 -7.37 14.25
CA GLY A 170 -20.48 -7.19 14.39
C GLY A 170 -20.86 -5.86 15.07
N TYR A 171 -20.04 -5.39 16.02
CA TYR A 171 -20.22 -4.08 16.64
C TYR A 171 -19.88 -2.95 15.67
N THR A 172 -18.77 -3.09 14.93
CA THR A 172 -18.36 -2.13 13.90
C THR A 172 -19.38 -2.01 12.76
N ASP A 173 -19.99 -3.12 12.30
CA ASP A 173 -21.07 -3.06 11.30
C ASP A 173 -22.34 -2.42 11.87
N GLN A 174 -22.65 -2.64 13.15
CA GLN A 174 -23.77 -1.96 13.80
C GLN A 174 -23.57 -0.44 13.83
N ILE A 175 -22.35 0.04 14.12
CA ILE A 175 -22.02 1.48 14.04
C ILE A 175 -22.21 2.00 12.62
N ARG A 176 -21.80 1.24 11.59
CA ARG A 176 -22.06 1.64 10.20
C ARG A 176 -23.57 1.79 9.94
N GLN A 177 -24.38 0.83 10.37
CA GLN A 177 -25.83 0.88 10.20
C GLN A 177 -26.40 2.14 10.88
N TRP A 178 -26.03 2.39 12.14
CA TRP A 178 -26.41 3.62 12.83
C TRP A 178 -25.92 4.87 12.13
N TYR A 179 -24.70 4.89 11.60
CA TYR A 179 -24.18 6.04 10.86
C TYR A 179 -25.03 6.37 9.63
N LEU A 180 -25.50 5.36 8.90
CA LEU A 180 -26.32 5.52 7.70
C LEU A 180 -27.80 5.80 7.99
N GLU A 181 -28.35 5.15 9.02
CA GLU A 181 -29.75 5.31 9.43
C GLU A 181 -29.98 6.58 10.23
N ALA A 182 -29.01 6.99 11.05
CA ALA A 182 -29.13 8.17 11.89
C ALA A 182 -29.06 9.49 11.11
N ASP A 183 -28.65 9.50 9.83
CA ASP A 183 -28.95 10.62 8.90
C ASP A 183 -30.47 10.94 8.83
N ARG A 184 -31.33 10.07 9.40
CA ARG A 184 -32.78 10.24 9.57
C ARG A 184 -33.24 10.46 11.04
N GLY A 185 -32.32 10.61 11.99
CA GLY A 185 -32.60 10.93 13.41
C GLY A 185 -32.90 9.73 14.31
N PHE A 186 -31.95 8.80 14.44
CA PHE A 186 -32.14 7.54 15.19
C PHE A 186 -31.97 7.66 16.72
N THR A 187 -31.23 8.66 17.23
CA THR A 187 -31.04 8.77 18.69
C THR A 187 -32.30 9.27 19.39
N ARG A 188 -32.38 9.10 20.72
CA ARG A 188 -33.44 9.69 21.56
C ARG A 188 -33.62 11.20 21.33
N GLU A 189 -32.54 11.91 21.01
CA GLU A 189 -32.54 13.34 20.70
C GLU A 189 -32.81 13.66 19.22
N GLY A 190 -33.00 12.64 18.37
CA GLY A 190 -33.18 12.76 16.93
C GLY A 190 -31.94 13.27 16.18
N ARG A 191 -30.75 13.14 16.78
CA ARG A 191 -29.48 13.61 16.18
C ARG A 191 -28.79 12.47 15.41
N PRO A 192 -28.10 12.78 14.30
CA PRO A 192 -27.32 11.78 13.57
C PRO A 192 -26.03 11.41 14.31
N PHE A 193 -25.52 10.19 14.11
CA PHE A 193 -24.23 9.74 14.68
C PHE A 193 -23.08 10.74 14.45
N HIS A 194 -23.00 11.32 13.24
CA HIS A 194 -21.94 12.26 12.88
C HIS A 194 -21.94 13.53 13.73
N TYR A 195 -23.08 13.90 14.33
CA TYR A 195 -23.18 15.01 15.28
C TYR A 195 -22.36 14.74 16.55
N TYR A 196 -22.51 13.55 17.14
CA TYR A 196 -21.76 13.15 18.33
C TYR A 196 -20.27 12.98 18.02
N ALA A 197 -19.92 12.36 16.88
CA ALA A 197 -18.54 12.28 16.42
C ALA A 197 -17.90 13.68 16.23
N GLN A 198 -18.65 14.65 15.70
CA GLN A 198 -18.20 16.03 15.59
C GLN A 198 -17.98 16.69 16.95
N ALA A 199 -18.88 16.48 17.92
CA ALA A 199 -18.72 17.01 19.28
C ALA A 199 -17.42 16.50 19.94
N VAL A 200 -17.11 15.20 19.77
CA VAL A 200 -15.83 14.62 20.23
C VAL A 200 -14.63 15.29 19.57
N ARG A 201 -14.66 15.47 18.23
CA ARG A 201 -13.59 16.15 17.48
C ARG A 201 -13.39 17.60 17.94
N GLU A 202 -14.47 18.34 18.19
CA GLU A 202 -14.41 19.72 18.66
C GLU A 202 -13.81 19.82 20.07
N ARG A 203 -14.13 18.88 20.95
CA ARG A 203 -13.55 18.78 22.29
C ARG A 203 -12.04 18.52 22.23
N LEU A 204 -11.60 17.55 21.42
CA LEU A 204 -10.18 17.28 21.19
C LEU A 204 -9.42 18.50 20.66
N ASN A 205 -10.01 19.20 19.67
CA ASN A 205 -9.40 20.39 19.10
C ASN A 205 -9.26 21.52 20.12
N ARG A 206 -10.19 21.62 21.08
CA ARG A 206 -10.10 22.58 22.18
C ARG A 206 -8.97 22.24 23.14
N GLN A 207 -8.84 20.98 23.57
CA GLN A 207 -7.73 20.53 24.41
C GLN A 207 -6.37 20.86 23.78
N ARG A 208 -6.21 20.59 22.47
CA ARG A 208 -4.99 20.92 21.71
C ARG A 208 -4.68 22.42 21.70
N LYS A 209 -5.71 23.27 21.52
CA LYS A 209 -5.54 24.74 21.56
C LYS A 209 -5.17 25.25 22.95
N GLU A 210 -5.61 24.56 24.00
CA GLU A 210 -5.26 24.85 25.40
C GLU A 210 -3.86 24.34 25.79
N GLY A 211 -3.09 23.77 24.85
CA GLY A 211 -1.75 23.24 25.10
C GLY A 211 -1.74 21.95 25.93
N LYS A 212 -2.91 21.33 26.15
CA LYS A 212 -3.02 20.03 26.81
C LYS A 212 -2.70 18.94 25.79
N ALA A 213 -2.04 17.87 26.24
CA ALA A 213 -2.02 16.65 25.47
C ALA A 213 -3.47 16.23 25.17
N ALA A 214 -3.71 15.65 23.99
CA ALA A 214 -5.04 15.17 23.61
C ALA A 214 -5.36 13.93 24.47
N GLU A 215 -5.86 14.17 25.67
CA GLU A 215 -6.13 13.18 26.71
C GLU A 215 -7.58 12.68 26.66
N ALA A 216 -7.85 11.64 27.45
CA ALA A 216 -9.15 11.00 27.58
C ALA A 216 -10.30 12.00 27.83
N ILE A 217 -11.50 11.67 27.34
CA ILE A 217 -12.71 12.50 27.48
C ILE A 217 -13.67 11.81 28.45
N LYS A 218 -14.02 12.48 29.55
CA LYS A 218 -15.08 11.99 30.45
C LYS A 218 -16.44 12.19 29.81
N TRP A 219 -17.34 11.23 29.95
CA TRP A 219 -18.71 11.33 29.43
C TRP A 219 -19.45 12.52 30.05
N SER A 220 -19.20 12.78 31.35
CA SER A 220 -19.76 13.94 32.07
C SER A 220 -19.34 15.30 31.50
N ASP A 221 -18.21 15.38 30.81
CA ASP A 221 -17.75 16.62 30.19
C ASP A 221 -18.56 16.95 28.92
N THR A 222 -19.30 15.98 28.40
CA THR A 222 -20.12 16.10 27.19
C THR A 222 -21.41 15.28 27.40
N PRO A 223 -22.37 15.76 28.21
CA PRO A 223 -23.54 14.97 28.62
C PRO A 223 -24.30 14.34 27.45
N GLN A 224 -24.48 15.07 26.34
CA GLN A 224 -25.14 14.54 25.14
C GLN A 224 -24.39 13.36 24.52
N LEU A 225 -23.07 13.35 24.59
CA LEU A 225 -22.25 12.22 24.16
C LEU A 225 -22.38 11.06 25.13
N GLY A 226 -22.40 11.31 26.44
CA GLY A 226 -22.61 10.28 27.46
C GLY A 226 -23.93 9.53 27.25
N ASP A 227 -25.03 10.26 27.12
CA ASP A 227 -26.37 9.70 26.86
C ASP A 227 -26.38 8.87 25.57
N PHE A 228 -25.73 9.36 24.52
CA PHE A 228 -25.59 8.64 23.26
C PHE A 228 -24.77 7.35 23.40
N LEU A 229 -23.64 7.38 24.10
CA LEU A 229 -22.79 6.21 24.32
C LEU A 229 -23.52 5.14 25.15
N GLU A 230 -24.31 5.54 26.14
CA GLU A 230 -25.19 4.63 26.89
C GLU A 230 -26.29 4.05 26.00
N GLU A 231 -26.93 4.89 25.17
CA GLU A 231 -27.99 4.47 24.24
C GLU A 231 -27.51 3.39 23.26
N ILE A 232 -26.28 3.52 22.74
CA ILE A 232 -25.68 2.52 21.83
C ILE A 232 -24.97 1.37 22.55
N GLY A 233 -24.97 1.36 23.89
CA GLY A 233 -24.27 0.36 24.69
C GLY A 233 -22.76 0.32 24.40
N PHE A 234 -22.12 1.48 24.26
CA PHE A 234 -20.70 1.57 23.94
C PHE A 234 -19.85 0.93 25.03
N ALA A 235 -19.13 -0.14 24.66
CA ALA A 235 -18.29 -0.92 25.58
C ALA A 235 -16.93 -0.25 25.77
N ALA A 236 -16.92 0.90 26.47
CA ALA A 236 -15.67 1.56 26.84
C ALA A 236 -14.84 0.68 27.80
N GLU A 237 -13.52 0.69 27.63
CA GLU A 237 -12.55 0.01 28.49
C GLU A 237 -12.66 0.52 29.94
N THR A 238 -12.93 1.81 30.11
CA THR A 238 -13.22 2.43 31.41
C THR A 238 -14.57 3.13 31.35
N ALA A 239 -15.55 2.64 32.13
CA ALA A 239 -16.88 3.21 32.18
C ALA A 239 -16.85 4.73 32.49
N GLY A 240 -17.59 5.53 31.71
CA GLY A 240 -17.63 6.98 31.88
C GLY A 240 -16.44 7.74 31.29
N LEU A 241 -15.50 7.06 30.63
CA LEU A 241 -14.30 7.65 30.05
C LEU A 241 -14.09 7.13 28.62
N LEU A 242 -13.70 8.01 27.70
CA LEU A 242 -13.18 7.63 26.39
C LEU A 242 -11.67 7.83 26.36
N ASN A 243 -10.92 6.75 26.12
CA ASN A 243 -9.49 6.79 25.88
C ASN A 243 -9.18 7.25 24.44
N ARG A 244 -7.90 7.41 24.11
CA ARG A 244 -7.48 7.90 22.78
C ARG A 244 -7.94 7.00 21.63
N ARG A 245 -7.85 5.66 21.79
CA ARG A 245 -8.23 4.68 20.76
C ARG A 245 -9.74 4.71 20.50
N GLU A 246 -10.54 4.78 21.57
CA GLU A 246 -11.99 4.86 21.48
C GLU A 246 -12.46 6.17 20.84
N ILE A 247 -11.78 7.27 21.15
CA ILE A 247 -12.01 8.56 20.49
C ILE A 247 -11.71 8.47 18.98
N ASP A 248 -10.56 7.91 18.61
CA ASP A 248 -10.18 7.76 17.19
C ASP A 248 -11.16 6.83 16.46
N TYR A 249 -11.58 5.74 17.11
CA TYR A 249 -12.61 4.83 16.62
C TYR A 249 -13.94 5.56 16.37
N LEU A 250 -14.52 6.21 17.37
CA LEU A 250 -15.81 6.93 17.28
C LEU A 250 -15.78 8.08 16.28
N THR A 251 -14.62 8.71 16.11
CA THR A 251 -14.47 9.84 15.19
C THR A 251 -14.12 9.43 13.77
N GLY A 252 -14.02 8.14 13.45
CA GLY A 252 -13.90 7.68 12.06
C GLY A 252 -13.19 6.34 11.88
N GLY A 253 -12.36 5.91 12.84
CA GLY A 253 -11.59 4.67 12.74
C GLY A 253 -12.46 3.41 12.59
N TRP A 254 -13.71 3.44 13.08
CA TRP A 254 -14.66 2.35 12.84
C TRP A 254 -14.86 2.04 11.36
N PHE A 255 -14.78 3.04 10.47
CA PHE A 255 -14.97 2.84 9.03
C PHE A 255 -13.76 2.17 8.39
N GLU A 256 -12.57 2.43 8.91
CA GLU A 256 -11.33 1.78 8.51
C GLU A 256 -11.37 0.31 8.91
N GLU A 257 -11.74 0.01 10.16
CA GLU A 257 -11.85 -1.35 10.67
C GLU A 257 -12.99 -2.14 9.99
N TRP A 258 -14.09 -1.48 9.65
CA TRP A 258 -15.16 -2.08 8.86
C TRP A 258 -14.66 -2.53 7.47
N ALA A 259 -13.95 -1.64 6.78
CA ALA A 259 -13.39 -1.94 5.46
C ALA A 259 -12.25 -2.97 5.54
N TYR A 260 -11.41 -2.92 6.58
CA TYR A 260 -10.37 -3.91 6.87
C TYR A 260 -10.95 -5.32 6.89
N GLU A 261 -11.98 -5.55 7.71
CA GLU A 261 -12.54 -6.89 7.89
C GLU A 261 -13.21 -7.41 6.63
N LEU A 262 -13.95 -6.55 5.91
CA LEU A 262 -14.57 -6.95 4.64
C LEU A 262 -13.53 -7.25 3.56
N ILE A 263 -12.50 -6.42 3.39
CA ILE A 263 -11.44 -6.70 2.41
C ILE A 263 -10.70 -7.99 2.77
N ARG A 264 -10.32 -8.16 4.03
CA ARG A 264 -9.62 -9.34 4.53
C ARG A 264 -10.40 -10.63 4.26
N THR A 265 -11.68 -10.64 4.61
CA THR A 265 -12.54 -11.82 4.46
C THR A 265 -12.87 -12.13 3.01
N GLN A 266 -13.24 -11.12 2.22
CA GLN A 266 -13.64 -11.31 0.81
C GLN A 266 -12.48 -11.72 -0.09
N LEU A 267 -11.26 -11.25 0.19
CA LEU A 267 -10.06 -11.65 -0.54
C LEU A 267 -9.35 -12.88 0.05
N GLY A 268 -9.81 -13.39 1.20
CA GLY A 268 -9.15 -14.49 1.90
C GLY A 268 -7.71 -14.16 2.31
N LEU A 269 -7.44 -12.92 2.72
CA LEU A 269 -6.08 -12.49 3.07
C LEU A 269 -5.59 -13.19 4.36
N PRO A 270 -4.36 -13.73 4.37
CA PRO A 270 -3.81 -14.32 5.59
C PRO A 270 -3.53 -13.24 6.65
N PRO A 271 -3.37 -13.62 7.93
CA PRO A 271 -2.96 -12.70 8.98
C PRO A 271 -1.69 -11.91 8.60
N GLY A 272 -1.71 -10.60 8.82
CA GLY A 272 -0.58 -9.70 8.50
C GLY A 272 -0.44 -9.29 7.03
N ALA A 273 -1.31 -9.75 6.12
CA ALA A 273 -1.30 -9.31 4.71
C ALA A 273 -2.01 -7.97 4.46
N ILE A 274 -2.78 -7.49 5.45
CA ILE A 274 -3.44 -6.20 5.47
C ILE A 274 -3.11 -5.50 6.79
N GLY A 275 -2.95 -4.19 6.75
CA GLY A 275 -2.82 -3.33 7.91
C GLY A 275 -3.85 -2.20 7.90
N THR A 276 -4.12 -1.64 9.07
CA THR A 276 -4.98 -0.47 9.29
C THR A 276 -4.28 0.60 10.14
N GLY A 277 -4.46 1.87 9.79
CA GLY A 277 -3.76 2.99 10.42
C GLY A 277 -2.23 2.79 10.38
N VAL A 278 -1.73 2.33 9.23
CA VAL A 278 -0.35 1.92 9.05
C VAL A 278 0.55 3.15 9.04
N GLU A 279 1.40 3.27 10.06
CA GLU A 279 2.47 4.26 10.07
C GLU A 279 3.71 3.72 9.35
N ILE A 280 4.26 4.54 8.47
CA ILE A 280 5.44 4.20 7.70
C ILE A 280 6.62 5.02 8.16
N LEU A 281 7.64 4.31 8.64
CA LEU A 281 8.96 4.86 8.89
C LEU A 281 9.81 4.67 7.64
N GLN A 282 10.37 5.78 7.14
CA GLN A 282 11.38 5.76 6.10
C GLN A 282 12.51 6.72 6.50
N ASP A 283 13.68 6.18 6.84
CA ASP A 283 14.87 6.91 7.36
C ASP A 283 15.33 8.12 6.51
N ARG A 284 14.83 8.24 5.28
CA ARG A 284 15.24 9.25 4.30
C ARG A 284 14.14 10.22 3.86
N LEU A 285 12.91 10.05 4.34
CA LEU A 285 11.88 11.07 4.11
C LEU A 285 12.07 12.17 5.14
N VAL A 286 12.28 13.40 4.66
CA VAL A 286 12.37 14.61 5.49
C VAL A 286 11.08 15.42 5.33
N GLY A 287 10.53 15.94 6.42
CA GLY A 287 9.35 16.79 6.41
C GLY A 287 8.02 16.02 6.39
N LYS A 288 7.00 16.52 5.67
CA LYS A 288 5.59 16.07 5.75
C LYS A 288 5.36 14.59 5.34
N TYR A 289 6.36 13.92 4.78
CA TYR A 289 6.26 12.52 4.37
C TYR A 289 6.91 11.53 5.36
N ALA A 290 7.63 12.03 6.37
CA ALA A 290 8.41 11.21 7.32
C ALA A 290 7.53 10.37 8.25
N ASN A 291 6.26 10.71 8.40
CA ASN A 291 5.25 9.99 9.18
C ASN A 291 3.89 10.13 8.48
N ASN A 292 3.65 9.28 7.47
CA ASN A 292 2.32 9.17 6.86
C ASN A 292 1.62 7.96 7.45
N GLU A 293 0.44 8.20 8.03
CA GLU A 293 -0.53 7.16 8.36
C GLU A 293 -1.38 6.85 7.13
N PHE A 294 -1.57 5.57 6.86
CA PHE A 294 -2.42 5.06 5.80
C PHE A 294 -3.56 4.24 6.41
N ASP A 295 -4.79 4.63 6.09
CA ASP A 295 -5.99 4.05 6.69
C ASP A 295 -6.03 2.53 6.49
N LEU A 296 -5.80 2.03 5.26
CA LEU A 296 -5.53 0.61 4.99
C LEU A 296 -4.44 0.41 3.94
N VAL A 297 -3.60 -0.60 4.16
CA VAL A 297 -2.60 -1.05 3.19
C VAL A 297 -2.60 -2.56 3.14
N PHE A 298 -2.67 -3.15 1.95
CA PHE A 298 -2.54 -4.59 1.79
C PHE A 298 -1.83 -4.95 0.50
N PHE A 299 -1.25 -6.15 0.47
CA PHE A 299 -0.60 -6.67 -0.72
C PHE A 299 -1.38 -7.88 -1.24
N TYR A 300 -1.84 -7.80 -2.49
CA TYR A 300 -2.67 -8.83 -3.09
C TYR A 300 -2.30 -8.99 -4.57
N ARG A 301 -2.10 -10.24 -5.01
CA ARG A 301 -1.72 -10.58 -6.40
C ARG A 301 -0.59 -9.68 -6.94
N ASP A 302 0.49 -9.56 -6.17
CA ASP A 302 1.70 -8.76 -6.44
C ASP A 302 1.52 -7.25 -6.55
N THR A 303 0.36 -6.74 -6.15
CA THR A 303 0.00 -5.33 -6.21
C THR A 303 -0.21 -4.78 -4.81
N LEU A 304 0.39 -3.62 -4.53
CA LEU A 304 0.14 -2.90 -3.29
C LEU A 304 -1.15 -2.10 -3.44
N TYR A 305 -2.10 -2.33 -2.54
CA TYR A 305 -3.32 -1.55 -2.45
C TYR A 305 -3.22 -0.60 -1.26
N VAL A 306 -3.47 0.67 -1.52
CA VAL A 306 -3.58 1.71 -0.48
C VAL A 306 -4.99 2.26 -0.53
N VAL A 307 -5.70 2.18 0.58
CA VAL A 307 -7.09 2.59 0.66
C VAL A 307 -7.23 3.71 1.67
N GLU A 308 -7.78 4.82 1.22
CA GLU A 308 -8.20 5.92 2.09
C GLU A 308 -9.68 5.77 2.43
N CYS A 309 -10.02 5.84 3.71
CA CYS A 309 -11.37 5.86 4.21
C CYS A 309 -11.79 7.28 4.64
N LYS A 310 -12.96 7.70 4.16
CA LYS A 310 -13.62 8.94 4.56
C LYS A 310 -15.07 8.65 4.94
N SER A 311 -15.31 8.44 6.24
CA SER A 311 -16.67 8.20 6.76
C SER A 311 -17.66 9.30 6.35
N GLY A 312 -17.22 10.56 6.23
CA GLY A 312 -18.01 11.66 5.71
C GLY A 312 -17.19 12.65 4.87
N MET A 313 -17.89 13.55 4.20
CA MET A 313 -17.31 14.66 3.42
C MET A 313 -17.83 16.01 3.94
N GLY A 314 -17.27 17.13 3.48
CA GLY A 314 -17.77 18.47 3.83
C GLY A 314 -19.23 18.69 3.42
N PHE A 315 -19.98 19.52 4.15
CA PHE A 315 -21.42 19.77 3.90
C PHE A 315 -21.65 20.55 2.63
N ARG A 316 -20.77 21.53 2.36
CA ARG A 316 -20.84 22.32 1.14
C ARG A 316 -20.06 21.64 0.03
N PHE A 317 -20.51 21.85 -1.22
CA PHE A 317 -19.84 21.31 -2.40
C PHE A 317 -18.35 21.70 -2.46
N LYS A 318 -18.03 22.95 -2.12
CA LYS A 318 -16.64 23.44 -2.06
C LYS A 318 -15.79 22.61 -1.09
N GLU A 319 -16.29 22.37 0.12
CA GLU A 319 -15.59 21.59 1.15
C GLU A 319 -15.46 20.12 0.76
N THR A 320 -16.52 19.51 0.21
CA THR A 320 -16.45 18.15 -0.34
C THR A 320 -15.35 18.06 -1.39
N ARG A 321 -15.30 19.06 -2.29
CA ARG A 321 -14.34 19.09 -3.39
C ARG A 321 -12.91 19.26 -2.89
N GLU A 322 -12.66 20.20 -2.00
CA GLU A 322 -11.33 20.42 -1.42
C GLU A 322 -10.83 19.19 -0.67
N LEU A 323 -11.68 18.56 0.15
CA LEU A 323 -11.33 17.34 0.88
C LEU A 323 -11.01 16.18 -0.08
N PHE A 324 -11.83 15.98 -1.10
CA PHE A 324 -11.62 14.94 -2.12
C PHE A 324 -10.34 15.20 -2.93
N GLU A 325 -10.14 16.41 -3.44
CA GLU A 325 -8.96 16.75 -4.23
C GLU A 325 -7.68 16.57 -3.42
N ASN A 326 -7.65 17.06 -2.16
CA ASN A 326 -6.51 16.86 -1.27
C ASN A 326 -6.19 15.37 -1.05
N THR A 327 -7.23 14.55 -0.89
CA THR A 327 -7.09 13.10 -0.71
C THR A 327 -6.48 12.46 -1.96
N VAL A 328 -7.04 12.75 -3.13
CA VAL A 328 -6.63 12.16 -4.41
C VAL A 328 -5.22 12.62 -4.80
N TYR A 329 -4.86 13.89 -4.58
CA TYR A 329 -3.48 14.36 -4.80
C TYR A 329 -2.48 13.66 -3.89
N ARG A 330 -2.81 13.44 -2.61
CA ARG A 330 -1.94 12.72 -1.67
C ARG A 330 -1.73 11.27 -2.12
N LEU A 331 -2.82 10.57 -2.47
CA LEU A 331 -2.77 9.20 -2.95
C LEU A 331 -1.99 9.05 -4.27
N ALA A 332 -2.12 10.00 -5.20
CA ALA A 332 -1.38 10.00 -6.46
C ALA A 332 0.15 10.10 -6.25
N ALA A 333 0.58 10.79 -5.19
CA ALA A 333 2.01 10.92 -4.86
C ALA A 333 2.64 9.60 -4.35
N LEU A 334 1.82 8.62 -3.91
CA LEU A 334 2.31 7.37 -3.31
C LEU A 334 3.10 6.48 -4.27
N ARG A 335 2.84 6.59 -5.57
CA ARG A 335 3.60 5.88 -6.61
C ARG A 335 5.10 6.19 -6.59
N TRP A 336 5.47 7.36 -6.11
CA TRP A 336 6.88 7.73 -5.95
C TRP A 336 7.55 7.04 -4.75
N VAL A 337 6.76 6.67 -3.74
CA VAL A 337 7.22 6.09 -2.48
C VAL A 337 7.26 4.57 -2.56
N PHE A 338 6.17 3.94 -3.01
CA PHE A 338 5.99 2.48 -3.02
C PHE A 338 6.25 1.82 -4.37
N GLY A 339 6.69 2.58 -5.36
CA GLY A 339 6.90 2.09 -6.72
C GLY A 339 5.65 2.11 -7.60
N ARG A 340 5.78 1.52 -8.79
CA ARG A 340 4.79 1.66 -9.88
C ARG A 340 3.58 0.76 -9.72
N ASN A 341 3.70 -0.36 -9.01
CA ASN A 341 2.61 -1.33 -8.86
C ASN A 341 1.76 -1.04 -7.62
N VAL A 342 1.18 0.16 -7.59
CA VAL A 342 0.34 0.64 -6.49
C VAL A 342 -1.03 1.02 -7.04
N HIS A 343 -2.06 0.44 -6.44
CA HIS A 343 -3.45 0.77 -6.70
C HIS A 343 -4.00 1.55 -5.51
N ALA A 344 -4.37 2.81 -5.75
CA ALA A 344 -4.92 3.68 -4.71
C ALA A 344 -6.44 3.76 -4.82
N SER A 345 -7.11 3.73 -3.66
CA SER A 345 -8.58 3.81 -3.59
C SER A 345 -9.04 4.82 -2.55
N VAL A 346 -10.20 5.43 -2.80
CA VAL A 346 -10.94 6.23 -1.82
C VAL A 346 -12.28 5.55 -1.58
N LEU A 347 -12.54 5.22 -0.32
CA LEU A 347 -13.81 4.71 0.17
C LEU A 347 -14.48 5.82 0.95
N THR A 348 -15.77 6.04 0.70
CA THR A 348 -16.52 7.02 1.47
C THR A 348 -17.97 6.63 1.64
N LEU A 349 -18.53 6.89 2.82
CA LEU A 349 -19.97 6.76 3.06
C LEU A 349 -20.73 8.06 2.75
N SER A 350 -20.10 9.00 2.04
CA SER A 350 -20.76 10.23 1.58
C SER A 350 -21.58 9.96 0.33
N ASP A 351 -22.81 10.47 0.32
CA ASP A 351 -23.72 10.47 -0.82
C ASP A 351 -23.57 11.73 -1.70
N ARG A 352 -22.73 12.69 -1.26
CA ARG A 352 -22.58 14.04 -1.85
C ARG A 352 -21.82 14.08 -3.16
N LEU A 353 -21.17 12.97 -3.50
CA LEU A 353 -20.41 12.79 -4.74
C LEU A 353 -21.34 12.51 -5.93
N ARG A 354 -22.64 12.30 -5.68
CA ARG A 354 -23.66 12.01 -6.68
C ARG A 354 -24.64 13.17 -6.84
N GLU A 355 -25.30 13.21 -7.99
CA GLU A 355 -26.30 14.21 -8.35
C GLU A 355 -27.48 13.60 -9.12
N GLY A 356 -28.59 14.34 -9.13
CA GLY A 356 -29.83 13.96 -9.82
C GLY A 356 -30.56 12.78 -9.19
N ARG A 357 -31.76 12.49 -9.70
CA ARG A 357 -32.62 11.40 -9.21
C ARG A 357 -31.99 10.01 -9.43
N GLN A 358 -31.22 9.87 -10.50
CA GLN A 358 -30.50 8.64 -10.83
C GLN A 358 -29.20 8.46 -10.03
N ARG A 359 -28.89 9.36 -9.08
CA ARG A 359 -27.71 9.26 -8.21
C ARG A 359 -26.42 9.04 -9.02
N LYS A 360 -26.26 9.78 -10.12
CA LYS A 360 -25.06 9.66 -10.97
C LYS A 360 -23.89 10.37 -10.31
N ARG A 361 -22.70 9.78 -10.37
CA ARG A 361 -21.50 10.44 -9.83
C ARG A 361 -21.21 11.73 -10.60
N LYS A 362 -20.97 12.81 -9.87
CA LYS A 362 -20.63 14.11 -10.44
C LYS A 362 -19.35 14.00 -11.25
N LYS A 363 -19.38 14.53 -12.47
CA LYS A 363 -18.30 14.45 -13.45
C LYS A 363 -16.94 14.90 -12.88
N VAL A 364 -16.92 15.98 -12.10
CA VAL A 364 -15.70 16.53 -11.47
C VAL A 364 -14.96 15.51 -10.60
N PHE A 365 -15.67 14.64 -9.87
CA PHE A 365 -15.06 13.63 -9.01
C PHE A 365 -14.63 12.40 -9.82
N ALA A 366 -15.48 11.96 -10.75
CA ALA A 366 -15.21 10.82 -11.61
C ALA A 366 -13.98 11.05 -12.51
N GLU A 367 -13.92 12.20 -13.20
CA GLU A 367 -12.80 12.53 -14.10
C GLU A 367 -11.50 12.72 -13.34
N ARG A 368 -11.55 13.34 -12.15
CA ARG A 368 -10.36 13.56 -11.32
C ARG A 368 -9.79 12.24 -10.78
N ALA A 369 -10.66 11.34 -10.30
CA ALA A 369 -10.26 10.00 -9.87
C ALA A 369 -9.64 9.21 -11.02
N ALA A 370 -10.29 9.22 -12.19
CA ALA A 370 -9.79 8.55 -13.39
C ALA A 370 -8.43 9.10 -13.86
N LEU A 371 -8.28 10.43 -13.90
CA LEU A 371 -7.03 11.10 -14.30
C LEU A 371 -5.84 10.68 -13.41
N MET A 372 -6.10 10.43 -12.12
CA MET A 372 -5.07 10.02 -11.17
C MET A 372 -4.95 8.51 -10.99
N ASN A 373 -5.73 7.73 -11.76
CA ASN A 373 -5.82 6.28 -11.63
C ASN A 373 -6.15 5.84 -10.19
N ILE A 374 -7.19 6.45 -9.61
CA ILE A 374 -7.69 6.16 -8.27
C ILE A 374 -9.09 5.56 -8.36
N SER A 375 -9.28 4.40 -7.73
CA SER A 375 -10.62 3.83 -7.54
C SER A 375 -11.40 4.65 -6.53
N LEU A 376 -12.63 5.03 -6.87
CA LEU A 376 -13.51 5.76 -5.96
C LEU A 376 -14.78 4.94 -5.75
N LEU A 377 -15.04 4.58 -4.50
CA LEU A 377 -16.24 3.87 -4.05
C LEU A 377 -16.95 4.74 -3.01
N ASP A 378 -18.17 5.17 -3.32
CA ASP A 378 -18.97 6.01 -2.44
C ASP A 378 -20.09 5.21 -1.76
N ARG A 379 -20.98 5.89 -1.02
CA ARG A 379 -22.06 5.25 -0.25
C ARG A 379 -22.85 4.24 -1.07
N ASP A 380 -23.20 4.59 -2.31
CA ASP A 380 -24.05 3.75 -3.15
C ASP A 380 -23.25 2.54 -3.70
N ASP A 381 -21.93 2.70 -3.89
CA ASP A 381 -21.06 1.59 -4.28
C ASP A 381 -20.78 0.63 -3.12
N LEU A 382 -20.77 1.10 -1.89
CA LEU A 382 -20.52 0.30 -0.68
C LEU A 382 -21.80 -0.34 -0.11
N ALA A 383 -22.97 0.02 -0.64
CA ALA A 383 -24.26 -0.53 -0.24
C ALA A 383 -24.61 -1.86 -0.94
N VAL A 384 -23.87 -2.23 -1.98
CA VAL A 384 -24.01 -3.53 -2.65
C VAL A 384 -23.25 -4.62 -1.87
N ASP A 385 -23.37 -5.87 -2.31
CA ASP A 385 -22.66 -7.01 -1.72
C ASP A 385 -21.15 -6.72 -1.58
N PRO A 386 -20.54 -6.99 -0.40
CA PRO A 386 -19.11 -6.86 -0.20
C PRO A 386 -18.21 -7.51 -1.25
N ALA A 387 -18.56 -8.70 -1.74
CA ALA A 387 -17.80 -9.38 -2.77
C ALA A 387 -17.69 -8.52 -4.05
N VAL A 388 -18.78 -7.84 -4.42
CA VAL A 388 -18.86 -7.02 -5.64
C VAL A 388 -18.00 -5.77 -5.53
N TRP A 389 -18.11 -5.01 -4.43
CA TRP A 389 -17.33 -3.77 -4.32
C TRP A 389 -15.85 -4.05 -4.02
N VAL A 390 -15.52 -5.12 -3.30
CA VAL A 390 -14.14 -5.54 -3.09
C VAL A 390 -13.50 -5.98 -4.42
N ALA A 391 -14.21 -6.72 -5.27
CA ALA A 391 -13.74 -7.06 -6.61
C ALA A 391 -13.45 -5.81 -7.46
N ARG A 392 -14.35 -4.81 -7.41
CA ARG A 392 -14.13 -3.50 -8.06
C ARG A 392 -12.91 -2.75 -7.50
N LEU A 393 -12.66 -2.86 -6.19
CA LEU A 393 -11.52 -2.24 -5.52
C LEU A 393 -10.21 -2.83 -6.05
N VAL A 394 -10.13 -4.14 -6.22
CA VAL A 394 -8.91 -4.81 -6.72
C VAL A 394 -8.77 -4.84 -8.23
N GLY A 395 -9.76 -4.32 -8.97
CA GLY A 395 -9.75 -4.30 -10.43
C GLY A 395 -10.02 -5.68 -11.04
N ASP A 396 -10.83 -6.52 -10.38
CA ASP A 396 -11.30 -7.80 -10.91
C ASP A 396 -12.72 -7.63 -11.51
N PRO A 397 -12.85 -7.39 -12.84
CA PRO A 397 -14.13 -7.25 -13.51
C PRO A 397 -14.82 -8.60 -13.81
N THR A 398 -14.29 -9.76 -13.35
CA THR A 398 -14.62 -11.06 -13.94
C THR A 398 -15.82 -11.82 -13.35
N GLY A 399 -16.59 -11.26 -12.41
CA GLY A 399 -17.86 -11.89 -12.00
C GLY A 399 -17.71 -13.29 -11.39
N LEU A 400 -16.62 -13.56 -10.67
CA LEU A 400 -16.33 -14.86 -10.04
C LEU A 400 -17.14 -15.16 -8.76
N PHE A 401 -18.19 -14.39 -8.48
CA PHE A 401 -19.10 -14.57 -7.34
C PHE A 401 -20.58 -14.46 -7.74
N ASP A 402 -20.91 -14.85 -8.98
CA ASP A 402 -22.27 -15.25 -9.40
C ASP A 402 -22.34 -16.78 -9.60
#